data_AF-A0AAU5CAW8-F1
#
_entry.id   AF-A0AAU5CAW8-F1
#
_cell.length_a   1.000
_cell.length_b   1.000
_cell.length_c   1.000
_cell.angle_alpha   90.00
_cell.angle_beta   90.00
_cell.angle_gamma   90.00
#
_symmetry.space_group_name_H-M   'P 1'
#
loop_
_entity.id
_entity.type
_entity.pdbx_description
1 polymer ?
#
loop_
_entity_poly.entity_id
_entity_poly.type
_entity_poly.pdbx_seq_one_letter_code
_entity_poly.pdbx_strand_id
1 'polypeptide(L)'
;MPEVTRPPSIRYGPGPYEAAAPGIGPHTTTPGIGPSTPSTPSAIGPSTTPPGLGPHPAALGISSYAALGDSFTEGVGDETPGGEVVGWADRLATRLARHSPTPEFRYANLAVRGRLLDEIVEEQVPRVREFAPDLVSLCAGGNDILHPGSSPDDIAARFEAAITELTGAAGTVLVFTGFDPRDTPVLRRLRGKIAVYTAHIRAIADRHGCAVVDLWSLRAIQHPRAWSEDRLHLSSEGHEQVARRAADVLGLPRQQEPASAWAAERRPWPAEQLQDLRWFRAHFLPWMARQLRGQSAGDGMGPKRPDLSPLGKATAP
;
A
#
# COMPACT_ATOMS: atom_id res chain seq x y z
N MET A 1 18.09 -11.69 57.62
CA MET A 1 18.81 -12.64 56.75
C MET A 1 17.83 -13.68 56.23
N PRO A 2 17.38 -13.55 54.98
CA PRO A 2 17.09 -14.72 54.16
C PRO A 2 17.92 -14.68 52.87
N GLU A 3 18.43 -15.86 52.52
CA GLU A 3 19.37 -16.14 51.45
C GLU A 3 18.64 -16.24 50.11
N VAL A 4 19.02 -15.39 49.14
CA VAL A 4 18.48 -15.41 47.77
C VAL A 4 19.50 -16.08 46.85
N THR A 5 19.22 -17.33 46.50
CA THR A 5 19.95 -18.11 45.49
C THR A 5 19.79 -17.51 44.09
N ARG A 6 20.91 -17.15 43.45
CA ARG A 6 20.98 -16.74 42.03
C ARG A 6 21.02 -17.97 41.10
N PRO A 7 20.35 -17.95 39.94
CA PRO A 7 20.49 -19.00 38.93
C PRO A 7 21.83 -18.87 38.15
N PRO A 8 22.37 -19.97 37.60
CA PRO A 8 23.67 -19.99 36.95
C PRO A 8 23.66 -19.31 35.58
N SER A 9 24.78 -18.66 35.25
CA SER A 9 25.07 -18.00 33.99
C SER A 9 25.54 -19.01 32.94
N ILE A 10 24.84 -19.08 31.80
CA ILE A 10 25.25 -19.87 30.63
C ILE A 10 26.23 -19.01 29.81
N ARG A 11 27.49 -19.44 29.75
CA ARG A 11 28.50 -18.92 28.81
C ARG A 11 28.36 -19.65 27.47
N TYR A 12 28.12 -18.91 26.39
CA TYR A 12 28.34 -19.40 25.04
C TYR A 12 29.79 -19.15 24.62
N GLY A 13 30.53 -20.21 24.30
CA GLY A 13 31.87 -20.14 23.70
C GLY A 13 31.82 -19.89 22.19
N PRO A 14 32.91 -19.40 21.57
CA PRO A 14 32.95 -19.09 20.14
C PRO A 14 33.05 -20.38 19.30
N GLY A 15 32.28 -20.43 18.21
CA GLY A 15 32.27 -21.55 17.27
C GLY A 15 33.46 -21.55 16.28
N PRO A 16 33.77 -22.69 15.64
CA PRO A 16 34.76 -22.75 14.57
C PRO A 16 34.08 -22.89 13.21
N TYR A 17 34.22 -21.89 12.34
CA TYR A 17 34.10 -22.07 10.90
C TYR A 17 35.28 -21.32 10.26
N GLU A 18 36.31 -22.10 9.95
CA GLU A 18 37.52 -21.69 9.25
C GLU A 18 37.29 -21.96 7.75
N ALA A 19 37.41 -20.92 6.93
CA ALA A 19 37.19 -20.96 5.50
C ALA A 19 38.46 -21.43 4.77
N ALA A 20 38.35 -22.49 3.96
CA ALA A 20 39.40 -22.94 3.06
C ALA A 20 39.18 -22.37 1.65
N ALA A 21 40.18 -21.64 1.14
CA ALA A 21 40.30 -21.23 -0.26
C ALA A 21 41.32 -22.14 -0.98
N PRO A 22 41.09 -22.58 -2.24
CA PRO A 22 42.09 -23.32 -3.00
C PRO A 22 43.01 -22.38 -3.80
N GLY A 23 44.26 -22.81 -3.89
CA GLY A 23 45.41 -22.03 -4.36
C GLY A 23 45.56 -21.92 -5.88
N ILE A 24 46.38 -20.93 -6.25
CA ILE A 24 46.76 -20.55 -7.61
C ILE A 24 48.12 -21.19 -7.92
N GLY A 25 48.21 -21.87 -9.07
CA GLY A 25 49.46 -22.30 -9.71
C GLY A 25 49.57 -21.74 -11.13
N PRO A 26 50.78 -21.65 -11.73
CA PRO A 26 51.11 -20.57 -12.66
C PRO A 26 51.23 -20.95 -14.16
N HIS A 27 51.01 -19.92 -14.98
CA HIS A 27 51.56 -19.56 -16.29
C HIS A 27 51.84 -20.63 -17.38
N THR A 28 51.20 -20.43 -18.54
CA THR A 28 51.87 -20.60 -19.86
C THR A 28 51.27 -19.64 -20.89
N THR A 29 52.15 -19.00 -21.65
CA THR A 29 51.88 -17.96 -22.66
C THR A 29 52.25 -18.51 -24.03
N THR A 30 51.41 -18.40 -25.07
CA THR A 30 51.84 -18.27 -26.48
C THR A 30 50.70 -17.69 -27.35
N PRO A 31 50.98 -16.86 -28.38
CA PRO A 31 49.99 -15.99 -29.03
C PRO A 31 49.57 -16.45 -30.43
N GLY A 32 48.41 -15.97 -30.90
CA GLY A 32 48.04 -16.12 -32.31
C GLY A 32 46.75 -15.42 -32.76
N ILE A 33 46.92 -14.58 -33.79
CA ILE A 33 45.99 -14.31 -34.90
C ILE A 33 44.92 -13.20 -34.73
N GLY A 34 45.23 -12.03 -35.31
CA GLY A 34 44.45 -11.33 -36.36
C GLY A 34 43.05 -10.74 -36.05
N PRO A 35 42.78 -9.47 -36.38
CA PRO A 35 41.50 -8.83 -36.06
C PRO A 35 40.41 -9.24 -37.06
N SER A 36 39.39 -9.94 -36.57
CA SER A 36 38.11 -10.13 -37.28
C SER A 36 37.09 -9.17 -36.67
N THR A 37 36.57 -8.26 -37.48
CA THR A 37 35.47 -7.34 -37.14
C THR A 37 34.24 -8.12 -36.63
N PRO A 38 33.65 -7.80 -35.47
CA PRO A 38 32.40 -8.41 -35.07
C PRO A 38 31.22 -7.61 -35.64
N SER A 39 30.48 -8.27 -36.52
CA SER A 39 29.12 -7.94 -36.94
C SER A 39 28.19 -7.83 -35.72
N THR A 40 27.33 -6.81 -35.73
CA THR A 40 26.29 -6.55 -34.72
C THR A 40 25.35 -7.76 -34.55
N PRO A 41 25.16 -8.32 -33.34
CA PRO A 41 24.08 -9.26 -33.11
C PRO A 41 22.79 -8.52 -32.73
N SER A 42 21.76 -8.79 -33.52
CA SER A 42 20.37 -8.44 -33.26
C SER A 42 19.91 -9.09 -31.95
N ALA A 43 19.61 -8.28 -30.94
CA ALA A 43 19.13 -8.76 -29.64
C ALA A 43 17.61 -8.98 -29.69
N ILE A 44 17.20 -10.21 -29.99
CA ILE A 44 15.90 -10.74 -29.56
C ILE A 44 16.06 -11.06 -28.06
N GLY A 45 15.65 -10.14 -27.20
CA GLY A 45 15.60 -10.38 -25.76
C GLY A 45 14.46 -11.34 -25.41
N PRO A 46 14.68 -12.38 -24.58
CA PRO A 46 13.58 -13.20 -24.08
C PRO A 46 12.75 -12.37 -23.11
N SER A 47 11.44 -12.29 -23.38
CA SER A 47 10.43 -11.79 -22.46
C SER A 47 10.36 -12.68 -21.23
N THR A 48 11.11 -12.34 -20.19
CA THR A 48 10.97 -12.98 -18.87
C THR A 48 9.87 -12.29 -18.08
N THR A 49 8.66 -12.81 -18.19
CA THR A 49 7.60 -12.61 -17.20
C THR A 49 8.09 -13.16 -15.86
N PRO A 50 8.03 -12.39 -14.75
CA PRO A 50 8.40 -12.92 -13.44
C PRO A 50 7.43 -14.04 -13.02
N PRO A 51 7.92 -15.13 -12.41
CA PRO A 51 7.07 -16.23 -11.95
C PRO A 51 6.36 -15.81 -10.65
N GLY A 52 5.02 -15.83 -10.65
CA GLY A 52 4.24 -15.56 -9.43
C GLY A 52 2.85 -14.93 -9.58
N LEU A 53 2.30 -14.74 -10.79
CA LEU A 53 0.87 -14.45 -10.93
C LEU A 53 0.14 -15.72 -11.38
N GLY A 54 -0.56 -16.37 -10.45
CA GLY A 54 -1.72 -17.17 -10.83
C GLY A 54 -2.71 -16.28 -11.60
N PRO A 55 -3.59 -16.86 -12.43
CA PRO A 55 -4.57 -16.08 -13.17
C PRO A 55 -5.49 -15.36 -12.18
N HIS A 56 -5.25 -14.07 -11.95
CA HIS A 56 -6.22 -13.23 -11.26
C HIS A 56 -7.48 -13.15 -12.14
N PRO A 57 -8.67 -13.34 -11.55
CA PRO A 57 -9.91 -13.37 -12.30
C PRO A 57 -10.04 -12.10 -13.13
N ALA A 58 -10.34 -12.29 -14.42
CA ALA A 58 -10.47 -11.20 -15.37
C ALA A 58 -11.44 -10.13 -14.84
N ALA A 59 -11.03 -8.86 -14.90
CA ALA A 59 -11.86 -7.68 -14.61
C ALA A 59 -13.24 -7.66 -15.31
N LEU A 60 -13.48 -8.56 -16.26
CA LEU A 60 -14.71 -8.73 -17.02
C LEU A 60 -15.93 -9.13 -16.17
N GLY A 61 -15.76 -9.46 -14.88
CA GLY A 61 -16.86 -9.88 -14.00
C GLY A 61 -17.24 -8.91 -12.86
N ILE A 62 -16.51 -7.81 -12.65
CA ILE A 62 -16.74 -6.95 -11.48
C ILE A 62 -17.88 -5.96 -11.79
N SER A 63 -19.03 -6.13 -11.12
CA SER A 63 -20.21 -5.28 -11.26
C SER A 63 -20.51 -4.44 -10.00
N SER A 64 -19.85 -4.76 -8.89
CA SER A 64 -20.03 -4.07 -7.61
C SER A 64 -18.72 -3.95 -6.82
N TYR A 65 -18.53 -2.82 -6.15
CA TYR A 65 -17.33 -2.51 -5.38
C TYR A 65 -17.65 -1.82 -4.06
N ALA A 66 -17.07 -2.31 -2.95
CA ALA A 66 -17.09 -1.64 -1.65
C ALA A 66 -15.66 -1.28 -1.21
N ALA A 67 -15.41 -0.01 -0.88
CA ALA A 67 -14.12 0.47 -0.39
C ALA A 67 -14.15 0.68 1.13
N LEU A 68 -13.21 0.05 1.85
CA LEU A 68 -13.07 0.12 3.30
C LEU A 68 -11.72 0.75 3.68
N GLY A 69 -11.72 1.50 4.77
CA GLY A 69 -10.50 2.06 5.34
C GLY A 69 -10.68 3.36 6.09
N ASP A 70 -9.61 4.15 6.08
CA ASP A 70 -9.46 5.42 6.76
C ASP A 70 -9.41 6.61 5.78
N SER A 71 -8.67 7.68 6.12
CA SER A 71 -8.56 8.89 5.31
C SER A 71 -7.95 8.63 3.93
N PHE A 72 -7.09 7.61 3.81
CA PHE A 72 -6.52 7.23 2.52
C PHE A 72 -7.58 6.70 1.55
N THR A 73 -8.46 5.81 2.02
CA THR A 73 -9.55 5.27 1.20
C THR A 73 -10.68 6.28 1.03
N GLU A 74 -10.94 7.12 2.05
CA GLU A 74 -11.92 8.21 1.94
C GLU A 74 -11.51 9.21 0.85
N GLY A 75 -10.20 9.44 0.70
CA GLY A 75 -9.64 10.25 -0.38
C GLY A 75 -9.08 11.60 0.05
N VAL A 76 -8.87 11.83 1.35
CA VAL A 76 -8.40 13.11 1.90
C VAL A 76 -7.17 13.60 1.13
N GLY A 77 -7.12 14.91 0.82
CA GLY A 77 -6.09 15.53 -0.03
C GLY A 77 -6.41 15.52 -1.55
N ASP A 78 -7.55 14.95 -1.95
CA ASP A 78 -8.12 15.03 -3.30
C ASP A 78 -9.52 15.66 -3.26
N GLU A 79 -9.58 16.91 -2.79
CA GLU A 79 -10.81 17.70 -2.75
C GLU A 79 -11.12 18.36 -4.10
N THR A 80 -12.38 18.32 -4.53
CA THR A 80 -12.87 19.15 -5.64
C THR A 80 -12.90 20.63 -5.23
N PRO A 81 -13.04 21.58 -6.17
CA PRO A 81 -13.26 22.98 -5.82
C PRO A 81 -14.48 23.22 -4.90
N GLY A 82 -15.44 22.30 -4.89
CA GLY A 82 -16.60 22.31 -3.99
C GLY A 82 -16.34 21.71 -2.61
N GLY A 83 -15.13 21.19 -2.35
CA GLY A 83 -14.73 20.57 -1.08
C GLY A 83 -15.10 19.09 -0.94
N GLU A 84 -15.67 18.47 -1.97
CA GLU A 84 -15.98 17.04 -1.96
C GLU A 84 -14.70 16.22 -2.14
N VAL A 85 -14.58 15.13 -1.38
CA VAL A 85 -13.40 14.26 -1.43
C VAL A 85 -13.60 13.15 -2.47
N VAL A 86 -12.68 13.02 -3.43
CA VAL A 86 -12.73 12.01 -4.50
C VAL A 86 -11.85 10.79 -4.15
N GLY A 87 -10.53 10.93 -4.23
CA GLY A 87 -9.59 9.89 -3.84
C GLY A 87 -9.47 8.71 -4.81
N TRP A 88 -8.51 7.83 -4.53
CA TRP A 88 -8.17 6.71 -5.42
C TRP A 88 -9.30 5.70 -5.57
N ALA A 89 -10.10 5.47 -4.51
CA ALA A 89 -11.16 4.47 -4.51
C ALA A 89 -12.28 4.88 -5.48
N ASP A 90 -12.67 6.15 -5.48
CA ASP A 90 -13.69 6.66 -6.41
C ASP A 90 -13.19 6.65 -7.86
N ARG A 91 -11.92 7.01 -8.07
CA ARG A 91 -11.26 6.93 -9.39
C ARG A 91 -11.22 5.50 -9.89
N LEU A 92 -10.92 4.52 -9.02
CA LEU A 92 -10.97 3.10 -9.37
C LEU A 92 -12.40 2.67 -9.69
N ALA A 93 -13.39 3.06 -8.89
CA ALA A 93 -14.80 2.75 -9.12
C ALA A 93 -15.28 3.25 -10.48
N THR A 94 -14.92 4.48 -10.86
CA THR A 94 -15.20 5.02 -12.20
C THR A 94 -14.53 4.21 -13.31
N ARG A 95 -13.29 3.75 -13.12
CA ARG A 95 -12.59 2.88 -14.08
C ARG A 95 -13.28 1.51 -14.20
N LEU A 96 -13.70 0.92 -13.09
CA LEU A 96 -14.45 -0.34 -13.07
C LEU A 96 -15.80 -0.18 -13.76
N ALA A 97 -16.58 0.86 -13.44
CA ALA A 97 -17.88 1.13 -14.05
C ALA A 97 -17.83 1.25 -15.59
N ARG A 98 -16.75 1.83 -16.13
CA ARG A 98 -16.53 1.93 -17.58
C ARG A 98 -16.28 0.57 -18.25
N HIS A 99 -15.67 -0.37 -17.53
CA HIS A 99 -15.34 -1.71 -18.05
C HIS A 99 -16.31 -2.79 -17.58
N SER A 100 -17.26 -2.44 -16.70
CA SER A 100 -18.26 -3.36 -16.17
C SER A 100 -19.08 -3.97 -17.31
N PRO A 101 -19.36 -5.28 -17.27
CA PRO A 101 -20.26 -5.93 -18.22
C PRO A 101 -21.71 -5.44 -18.07
N THR A 102 -22.06 -4.87 -16.91
CA THR A 102 -23.41 -4.37 -16.63
C THR A 102 -23.49 -2.84 -16.80
N PRO A 103 -24.66 -2.31 -17.24
CA PRO A 103 -24.89 -0.87 -17.26
C PRO A 103 -25.01 -0.26 -15.86
N GLU A 104 -25.30 -1.07 -14.84
CA GLU A 104 -25.57 -0.65 -13.45
C GLU A 104 -24.42 -1.08 -12.51
N PHE A 105 -23.23 -0.53 -12.71
CA PHE A 105 -22.15 -0.73 -11.75
C PHE A 105 -22.51 -0.11 -10.40
N ARG A 106 -22.32 -0.84 -9.29
CA ARG A 106 -22.66 -0.33 -7.94
C ARG A 106 -21.41 -0.07 -7.11
N TYR A 107 -21.43 1.00 -6.34
CA TYR A 107 -20.27 1.44 -5.57
C TYR A 107 -20.64 2.03 -4.20
N ALA A 108 -19.96 1.53 -3.16
CA ALA A 108 -19.95 2.08 -1.81
C ALA A 108 -18.52 2.47 -1.40
N ASN A 109 -18.40 3.57 -0.66
CA ASN A 109 -17.17 3.98 0.01
C ASN A 109 -17.50 4.19 1.48
N LEU A 110 -17.12 3.20 2.28
CA LEU A 110 -17.39 3.08 3.70
C LEU A 110 -16.29 3.71 4.56
N ALA A 111 -15.22 4.19 3.94
CA ALA A 111 -14.07 4.71 4.65
C ALA A 111 -14.39 6.02 5.36
N VAL A 112 -13.83 6.16 6.56
CA VAL A 112 -13.97 7.35 7.41
C VAL A 112 -12.59 7.73 7.93
N ARG A 113 -12.16 8.98 7.71
CA ARG A 113 -10.87 9.49 8.19
C ARG A 113 -10.64 9.23 9.67
N GLY A 114 -9.39 8.92 9.98
CA GLY A 114 -8.91 8.78 11.36
C GLY A 114 -9.34 7.49 12.05
N ARG A 115 -10.03 6.57 11.38
CA ARG A 115 -10.36 5.25 11.95
C ARG A 115 -9.13 4.38 12.12
N LEU A 116 -9.08 3.69 13.25
CA LEU A 116 -8.17 2.59 13.54
C LEU A 116 -8.72 1.28 12.97
N LEU A 117 -7.87 0.26 12.91
CA LEU A 117 -8.23 -1.05 12.36
C LEU A 117 -9.49 -1.63 13.02
N ASP A 118 -9.59 -1.61 14.35
CA ASP A 118 -10.73 -2.23 15.04
C ASP A 118 -12.03 -1.49 14.78
N GLU A 119 -11.99 -0.16 14.66
CA GLU A 119 -13.17 0.63 14.29
C GLU A 119 -13.60 0.35 12.83
N ILE A 120 -12.64 0.20 11.90
CA ILE A 120 -12.93 -0.21 10.52
C ILE A 120 -13.59 -1.59 10.51
N VAL A 121 -13.07 -2.53 11.29
CA VAL A 121 -13.62 -3.89 11.40
C VAL A 121 -15.03 -3.86 11.96
N GLU A 122 -15.25 -3.15 13.07
CA GLU A 122 -16.55 -3.10 13.75
C GLU A 122 -17.62 -2.39 12.91
N GLU A 123 -17.26 -1.28 12.25
CA GLU A 123 -18.24 -0.43 11.57
C GLU A 123 -18.44 -0.78 10.08
N GLN A 124 -17.38 -1.20 9.37
CA GLN A 124 -17.40 -1.29 7.91
C GLN A 124 -17.48 -2.74 7.39
N VAL A 125 -16.83 -3.71 8.04
CA VAL A 125 -16.84 -5.12 7.60
C VAL A 125 -18.25 -5.74 7.63
N PRO A 126 -19.12 -5.48 8.63
CA PRO A 126 -20.49 -5.98 8.61
C PRO A 126 -21.28 -5.55 7.37
N ARG A 127 -21.06 -4.34 6.86
CA ARG A 127 -21.72 -3.84 5.64
C ARG A 127 -21.34 -4.65 4.41
N VAL A 128 -20.11 -5.15 4.33
CA VAL A 128 -19.68 -6.01 3.22
C VAL A 128 -20.44 -7.32 3.19
N ARG A 129 -20.72 -7.90 4.37
CA ARG A 129 -21.54 -9.12 4.49
C ARG A 129 -22.97 -8.89 4.00
N GLU A 130 -23.53 -7.72 4.25
CA GLU A 130 -24.86 -7.34 3.76
C GLU A 130 -24.87 -7.10 2.24
N PHE A 131 -23.83 -6.45 1.72
CA PHE A 131 -23.75 -6.05 0.31
C PHE A 131 -23.32 -7.18 -0.63
N ALA A 132 -22.51 -8.12 -0.14
CA ALA A 132 -21.88 -9.19 -0.90
C ALA A 132 -21.29 -8.72 -2.26
N PRO A 133 -20.35 -7.75 -2.26
CA PRO A 133 -19.85 -7.15 -3.50
C PRO A 133 -18.89 -8.10 -4.23
N ASP A 134 -18.75 -7.89 -5.54
CA ASP A 134 -17.79 -8.62 -6.37
C ASP A 134 -16.34 -8.25 -6.00
N LEU A 135 -16.11 -7.00 -5.64
CA LEU A 135 -14.83 -6.47 -5.18
C LEU A 135 -15.00 -5.78 -3.84
N VAL A 136 -14.09 -6.08 -2.90
CA VAL A 136 -13.88 -5.27 -1.71
C VAL A 136 -12.42 -4.86 -1.63
N SER A 137 -12.16 -3.61 -1.27
CA SER A 137 -10.80 -3.17 -0.94
C SER A 137 -10.66 -2.85 0.53
N LEU A 138 -9.57 -3.27 1.16
CA LEU A 138 -9.25 -2.91 2.54
C LEU A 138 -7.86 -2.25 2.61
N CYS A 139 -7.84 -1.00 3.09
CA CYS A 139 -6.61 -0.35 3.56
C CYS A 139 -6.81 0.06 5.02
N ALA A 140 -6.08 -0.58 5.93
CA ALA A 140 -6.24 -0.39 7.37
C ALA A 140 -4.92 -0.65 8.13
N GLY A 141 -4.85 -0.19 9.39
CA GLY A 141 -3.68 -0.35 10.27
C GLY A 141 -2.61 0.73 10.10
N GLY A 142 -2.77 1.65 9.15
CA GLY A 142 -1.87 2.80 8.97
C GLY A 142 -1.84 3.69 10.23
N ASN A 143 -3.02 4.08 10.73
CA ASN A 143 -3.14 4.86 11.96
C ASN A 143 -2.65 4.09 13.20
N ASP A 144 -2.96 2.79 13.32
CA ASP A 144 -2.51 1.94 14.41
C ASP A 144 -0.97 1.91 14.53
N ILE A 145 -0.27 1.80 13.39
CA ILE A 145 1.20 1.74 13.36
C ILE A 145 1.85 3.02 13.89
N LEU A 146 1.22 4.16 13.63
CA LEU A 146 1.70 5.46 14.09
C LEU A 146 1.59 5.62 15.61
N HIS A 147 0.73 4.83 16.26
CA HIS A 147 0.56 4.89 17.70
C HIS A 147 1.83 4.42 18.44
N PRO A 148 2.29 5.18 19.47
CA PRO A 148 3.38 4.73 20.32
C PRO A 148 3.09 3.36 20.95
N GLY A 149 4.09 2.50 20.96
CA GLY A 149 4.01 1.17 21.59
C GLY A 149 3.22 0.12 20.81
N SER A 150 2.62 0.43 19.65
CA SER A 150 1.88 -0.60 18.91
C SER A 150 2.83 -1.63 18.27
N SER A 151 2.33 -2.86 18.15
CA SER A 151 3.05 -4.00 17.58
C SER A 151 2.57 -4.26 16.14
N PRO A 152 3.47 -4.31 15.13
CA PRO A 152 3.07 -4.65 13.77
C PRO A 152 2.51 -6.08 13.68
N ASP A 153 2.93 -6.99 14.57
CA ASP A 153 2.46 -8.37 14.61
C ASP A 153 1.00 -8.44 15.13
N ASP A 154 0.67 -7.71 16.19
CA ASP A 154 -0.69 -7.68 16.76
C ASP A 154 -1.68 -7.00 15.81
N ILE A 155 -1.23 -5.94 15.12
CA ILE A 155 -2.04 -5.28 14.07
C ILE A 155 -2.27 -6.26 12.91
N ALA A 156 -1.24 -6.97 12.47
CA ALA A 156 -1.35 -7.95 11.39
C ALA A 156 -2.31 -9.11 11.73
N ALA A 157 -2.30 -9.61 12.97
CA ALA A 157 -3.20 -10.67 13.41
C ALA A 157 -4.69 -10.24 13.33
N ARG A 158 -5.00 -9.02 13.79
CA ARG A 158 -6.35 -8.45 13.68
C ARG A 158 -6.73 -8.16 12.22
N PHE A 159 -5.77 -7.70 11.42
CA PHE A 159 -5.98 -7.49 9.98
C PHE A 159 -6.30 -8.81 9.28
N GLU A 160 -5.60 -9.90 9.59
CA GLU A 160 -5.86 -11.22 9.03
C GLU A 160 -7.25 -11.75 9.40
N ALA A 161 -7.72 -11.50 10.64
CA ALA A 161 -9.08 -11.83 11.03
C ALA A 161 -10.11 -11.11 10.13
N ALA A 162 -9.91 -9.81 9.87
CA ALA A 162 -10.75 -9.05 8.96
C ALA A 162 -10.70 -9.61 7.52
N ILE A 163 -9.52 -9.94 7.01
CA ILE A 163 -9.37 -10.55 5.67
C ILE A 163 -10.10 -11.88 5.57
N THR A 164 -10.01 -12.73 6.59
CA THR A 164 -10.73 -14.01 6.63
C THR A 164 -12.23 -13.78 6.46
N GLU A 165 -12.81 -12.81 7.16
CA GLU A 165 -14.22 -12.46 7.04
C GLU A 165 -14.56 -11.91 5.64
N LEU A 166 -13.74 -11.02 5.10
CA LEU A 166 -13.96 -10.40 3.80
C LEU A 166 -13.88 -11.41 2.65
N THR A 167 -12.93 -12.35 2.69
CA THR A 167 -12.84 -13.42 1.68
C THR A 167 -14.02 -14.38 1.70
N GLY A 168 -14.74 -14.49 2.83
CA GLY A 168 -15.99 -15.24 2.91
C GLY A 168 -17.22 -14.48 2.41
N ALA A 169 -17.13 -13.16 2.22
CA ALA A 169 -18.27 -12.28 1.95
C ALA A 169 -18.20 -11.57 0.58
N ALA A 170 -17.04 -11.50 -0.06
CA ALA A 170 -16.84 -10.82 -1.34
C ALA A 170 -16.12 -11.73 -2.36
N GLY A 171 -16.31 -11.46 -3.65
CA GLY A 171 -15.68 -12.25 -4.72
C GLY A 171 -14.16 -12.08 -4.79
N THR A 172 -13.67 -10.85 -4.71
CA THR A 172 -12.25 -10.49 -4.72
C THR A 172 -11.94 -9.52 -3.59
N VAL A 173 -10.86 -9.79 -2.85
CA VAL A 173 -10.34 -8.88 -1.82
C VAL A 173 -9.05 -8.22 -2.33
N LEU A 174 -9.04 -6.89 -2.38
CA LEU A 174 -7.89 -6.06 -2.75
C LEU A 174 -7.30 -5.40 -1.50
N VAL A 175 -6.01 -5.64 -1.23
CA VAL A 175 -5.31 -5.08 -0.07
C VAL A 175 -4.13 -4.20 -0.49
N PHE A 176 -3.69 -3.33 0.42
CA PHE A 176 -2.66 -2.34 0.17
C PHE A 176 -1.51 -2.52 1.15
N THR A 177 -0.27 -2.48 0.65
CA THR A 177 0.90 -2.38 1.53
C THR A 177 1.03 -0.96 2.10
N GLY A 178 1.89 -0.78 3.11
CA GLY A 178 2.25 0.57 3.56
C GLY A 178 3.08 1.35 2.54
N PHE A 179 3.09 2.68 2.67
CA PHE A 179 4.04 3.58 1.98
C PHE A 179 5.45 3.43 2.57
N ASP A 180 6.51 3.62 1.77
CA ASP A 180 7.88 3.75 2.32
C ASP A 180 8.09 5.18 2.87
N PRO A 181 8.17 5.39 4.20
CA PRO A 181 8.32 6.72 4.79
C PRO A 181 9.76 7.25 4.74
N ARG A 182 10.66 6.65 3.93
CA ARG A 182 12.09 6.95 3.93
C ARG A 182 12.44 8.44 3.75
N ASP A 183 11.59 9.18 3.06
CA ASP A 183 11.83 10.59 2.74
C ASP A 183 11.05 11.53 3.69
N THR A 184 10.26 10.98 4.63
CA THR A 184 9.50 11.73 5.65
C THR A 184 10.23 11.69 7.00
N PRO A 185 10.90 12.75 7.46
CA PRO A 185 11.93 12.65 8.51
C PRO A 185 11.48 12.08 9.86
N VAL A 186 10.27 12.41 10.31
CA VAL A 186 9.71 11.89 11.56
C VAL A 186 9.23 10.44 11.37
N LEU A 187 8.49 10.18 10.29
CA LEU A 187 7.93 8.86 10.00
C LEU A 187 8.98 7.83 9.56
N ARG A 188 10.14 8.27 9.05
CA ARG A 188 11.27 7.42 8.68
C ARG A 188 11.73 6.53 9.83
N ARG A 189 11.57 6.97 11.08
CA ARG A 189 11.88 6.17 12.27
C ARG A 189 10.98 4.93 12.40
N LEU A 190 9.77 5.00 11.85
CA LEU A 190 8.81 3.90 11.81
C LEU A 190 9.01 2.99 10.58
N ARG A 191 9.96 3.29 9.68
CA ARG A 191 10.19 2.55 8.44
C ARG A 191 10.35 1.05 8.67
N GLY A 192 11.11 0.64 9.70
CA GLY A 192 11.28 -0.78 10.03
C GLY A 192 9.97 -1.44 10.44
N LYS A 193 9.17 -0.77 11.27
CA LYS A 193 7.85 -1.25 11.69
C LYS A 193 6.86 -1.35 10.54
N ILE A 194 6.81 -0.34 9.66
CA ILE A 194 5.97 -0.36 8.44
C ILE A 194 6.43 -1.45 7.48
N ALA A 195 7.75 -1.70 7.37
CA ALA A 195 8.27 -2.80 6.55
C ALA A 195 7.83 -4.18 7.08
N VAL A 196 7.89 -4.40 8.40
CA VAL A 196 7.39 -5.65 9.02
C VAL A 196 5.89 -5.82 8.76
N TYR A 197 5.09 -4.78 8.98
CA TYR A 197 3.67 -4.84 8.67
C TYR A 197 3.40 -5.09 7.18
N THR A 198 4.13 -4.44 6.29
CA THR A 198 4.04 -4.67 4.84
C THR A 198 4.34 -6.12 4.46
N ALA A 199 5.34 -6.74 5.12
CA ALA A 199 5.63 -8.16 4.92
C ALA A 199 4.48 -9.05 5.40
N HIS A 200 3.86 -8.73 6.53
CA HIS A 200 2.66 -9.42 7.01
C HIS A 200 1.49 -9.30 6.03
N ILE A 201 1.18 -8.10 5.53
CA ILE A 201 0.10 -7.89 4.56
C ILE A 201 0.31 -8.76 3.32
N ARG A 202 1.55 -8.83 2.81
CA ARG A 202 1.88 -9.72 1.69
C ARG A 202 1.66 -11.19 2.05
N ALA A 203 2.16 -11.63 3.20
CA ALA A 203 2.02 -13.02 3.64
C ALA A 203 0.54 -13.41 3.87
N ILE A 204 -0.28 -12.50 4.40
CA ILE A 204 -1.73 -12.68 4.57
C ILE A 204 -2.39 -12.78 3.19
N ALA A 205 -2.08 -11.86 2.26
CA ALA A 205 -2.61 -11.90 0.91
C ALA A 205 -2.28 -13.22 0.19
N ASP A 206 -1.05 -13.73 0.34
CA ASP A 206 -0.65 -15.02 -0.23
C ASP A 206 -1.46 -16.19 0.33
N ARG A 207 -1.75 -16.20 1.65
CA ARG A 207 -2.55 -17.25 2.30
C ARG A 207 -4.03 -17.21 1.90
N HIS A 208 -4.58 -16.01 1.74
CA HIS A 208 -6.02 -15.77 1.53
C HIS A 208 -6.38 -15.47 0.07
N GLY A 209 -5.41 -15.51 -0.85
CA GLY A 209 -5.62 -15.26 -2.27
C GLY A 209 -6.02 -13.82 -2.60
N CYS A 210 -5.62 -12.84 -1.79
CA CYS A 210 -5.95 -11.44 -2.02
C CYS A 210 -5.09 -10.82 -3.14
N ALA A 211 -5.68 -9.91 -3.90
CA ALA A 211 -4.92 -9.05 -4.80
C ALA A 211 -4.19 -7.97 -4.00
N VAL A 212 -2.95 -7.64 -4.38
CA VAL A 212 -2.10 -6.69 -3.61
C VAL A 212 -1.71 -5.48 -4.44
N VAL A 213 -2.11 -4.31 -3.98
CA VAL A 213 -1.57 -3.03 -4.44
C VAL A 213 -0.32 -2.70 -3.62
N ASP A 214 0.85 -2.96 -4.21
CA ASP A 214 2.13 -2.61 -3.61
C ASP A 214 2.41 -1.11 -3.73
N LEU A 215 2.10 -0.38 -2.66
CA LEU A 215 2.42 1.04 -2.51
C LEU A 215 3.90 1.26 -2.13
N TRP A 216 4.55 0.30 -1.49
CA TRP A 216 5.94 0.43 -1.06
C TRP A 216 6.88 0.59 -2.25
N SER A 217 6.65 -0.17 -3.32
CA SER A 217 7.46 -0.12 -4.54
C SER A 217 6.96 0.88 -5.59
N LEU A 218 5.81 1.52 -5.37
CA LEU A 218 5.24 2.47 -6.33
C LEU A 218 6.08 3.76 -6.37
N ARG A 219 6.90 3.92 -7.41
CA ARG A 219 7.84 5.05 -7.52
C ARG A 219 7.15 6.41 -7.61
N ALA A 220 5.97 6.46 -8.22
CA ALA A 220 5.24 7.71 -8.41
C ALA A 220 4.92 8.39 -7.06
N ILE A 221 4.52 7.60 -6.05
CA ILE A 221 4.23 8.13 -4.72
C ILE A 221 5.49 8.44 -3.90
N GLN A 222 6.70 8.23 -4.45
CA GLN A 222 7.95 8.73 -3.85
C GLN A 222 8.29 10.15 -4.32
N HIS A 223 7.49 10.74 -5.21
CA HIS A 223 7.70 12.10 -5.68
C HIS A 223 6.88 13.11 -4.85
N PRO A 224 7.40 14.31 -4.54
CA PRO A 224 6.68 15.31 -3.73
C PRO A 224 5.29 15.68 -4.23
N ARG A 225 5.08 15.73 -5.54
CA ARG A 225 3.77 16.02 -6.16
C ARG A 225 2.67 15.02 -5.82
N ALA A 226 3.03 13.80 -5.40
CA ALA A 226 2.05 12.79 -5.03
C ALA A 226 1.40 13.06 -3.66
N TRP A 227 1.91 14.03 -2.90
CA TRP A 227 1.45 14.32 -1.54
C TRP A 227 0.89 15.72 -1.46
N SER A 228 -0.11 15.88 -0.59
CA SER A 228 -0.64 17.19 -0.24
C SER A 228 0.38 17.97 0.62
N GLU A 229 0.04 19.21 0.96
CA GLU A 229 0.89 20.07 1.79
C GLU A 229 1.22 19.45 3.16
N ASP A 230 0.31 18.61 3.68
CA ASP A 230 0.49 17.93 4.95
C ASP A 230 1.41 16.71 4.87
N ARG A 231 1.95 16.36 3.69
CA ARG A 231 2.92 15.26 3.48
C ARG A 231 2.52 13.92 4.12
N LEU A 232 1.23 13.73 4.42
CA LEU A 232 0.65 12.58 5.08
C LEU A 232 -0.47 11.99 4.22
N HIS A 233 -1.23 12.85 3.56
CA HIS A 233 -2.25 12.48 2.60
C HIS A 233 -1.73 12.65 1.18
N LEU A 234 -2.26 11.83 0.27
CA LEU A 234 -1.96 11.97 -1.15
C LEU A 234 -2.65 13.22 -1.71
N SER A 235 -2.02 13.86 -2.68
CA SER A 235 -2.68 14.84 -3.54
C SER A 235 -3.61 14.14 -4.53
N SER A 236 -4.43 14.91 -5.26
CA SER A 236 -5.17 14.41 -6.44
C SER A 236 -4.30 13.62 -7.41
N GLU A 237 -3.08 14.10 -7.66
CA GLU A 237 -2.10 13.44 -8.52
C GLU A 237 -1.61 12.11 -7.93
N GLY A 238 -1.40 12.03 -6.61
CA GLY A 238 -1.03 10.79 -5.94
C GLY A 238 -2.15 9.75 -5.95
N HIS A 239 -3.38 10.17 -5.64
CA HIS A 239 -4.58 9.31 -5.68
C HIS A 239 -4.82 8.73 -7.07
N GLU A 240 -4.58 9.51 -8.13
CA GLU A 240 -4.64 9.04 -9.51
C GLU A 240 -3.62 7.91 -9.80
N GLN A 241 -2.39 8.01 -9.28
CA GLN A 241 -1.37 6.95 -9.45
C GLN A 241 -1.77 5.66 -8.72
N VAL A 242 -2.33 5.78 -7.52
CA VAL A 242 -2.84 4.62 -6.78
C VAL A 242 -4.00 3.96 -7.51
N ALA A 243 -4.96 4.74 -8.01
CA ALA A 243 -6.10 4.22 -8.76
C ALA A 243 -5.67 3.47 -10.03
N ARG A 244 -4.67 4.01 -10.75
CA ARG A 244 -4.05 3.34 -11.91
C ARG A 244 -3.37 2.04 -11.51
N ARG A 245 -2.60 2.04 -10.42
CA ARG A 245 -1.93 0.83 -9.92
C ARG A 245 -2.93 -0.24 -9.50
N ALA A 246 -4.01 0.13 -8.83
CA ALA A 246 -5.08 -0.78 -8.45
C ALA A 246 -5.80 -1.36 -9.68
N ALA A 247 -6.08 -0.55 -10.69
CA ALA A 247 -6.67 -1.00 -11.95
C ALA A 247 -5.74 -1.99 -12.70
N ASP A 248 -4.43 -1.73 -12.72
CA ASP A 248 -3.43 -2.64 -13.28
C ASP A 248 -3.41 -3.99 -12.55
N VAL A 249 -3.47 -3.97 -11.21
CA VAL A 249 -3.49 -5.18 -10.37
C VAL A 249 -4.74 -6.03 -10.63
N LEU A 250 -5.88 -5.37 -10.85
CA LEU A 250 -7.14 -6.03 -11.21
C LEU A 250 -7.23 -6.44 -12.68
N GLY A 251 -6.20 -6.17 -13.50
CA GLY A 251 -6.14 -6.56 -14.90
C GLY A 251 -7.06 -5.76 -15.82
N LEU A 252 -7.44 -4.53 -15.44
CA LEU A 252 -8.19 -3.66 -16.33
C LEU A 252 -7.31 -3.28 -17.54
N PRO A 253 -7.90 -3.16 -18.75
CA PRO A 253 -7.16 -2.67 -19.91
C PRO A 253 -6.50 -1.33 -19.60
N ARG A 254 -5.18 -1.23 -19.84
CA ARG A 254 -4.47 0.04 -19.72
C ARG A 254 -5.08 1.04 -20.67
N GLN A 255 -5.63 2.11 -20.12
CA GLN A 255 -5.98 3.27 -20.94
C GLN A 255 -4.69 3.86 -21.52
N GLN A 256 -4.73 4.28 -22.78
CA GLN A 256 -3.64 5.02 -23.42
C GLN A 256 -3.57 6.46 -22.90
N GLU A 257 -3.57 6.59 -21.58
CA GLU A 257 -3.34 7.87 -20.92
C GLU A 257 -1.83 8.11 -20.91
N PRO A 258 -1.36 9.33 -21.21
CA PRO A 258 0.05 9.66 -21.05
C PRO A 258 0.48 9.32 -19.62
N ALA A 259 1.54 8.51 -19.50
CA ALA A 259 2.19 8.35 -18.20
C ALA A 259 2.53 9.75 -17.69
N SER A 260 2.16 10.05 -16.44
CA SER A 260 2.46 11.35 -15.86
C SER A 260 3.97 11.54 -15.91
N ALA A 261 4.47 12.52 -16.66
CA ALA A 261 5.89 12.67 -16.95
C ALA A 261 6.76 12.70 -15.67
N TRP A 262 6.22 13.26 -14.59
CA TRP A 262 6.87 13.34 -13.28
C TRP A 262 6.91 12.01 -12.51
N ALA A 263 6.03 11.05 -12.80
CA ALA A 263 6.00 9.75 -12.12
C ALA A 263 7.23 8.88 -12.45
N ALA A 264 7.88 9.14 -13.59
CA ALA A 264 9.13 8.51 -13.99
C ALA A 264 10.37 9.16 -13.34
N GLU A 265 10.26 10.41 -12.87
CA GLU A 265 11.35 11.15 -12.26
C GLU A 265 11.42 10.89 -10.75
N ARG A 266 12.59 10.44 -10.26
CA ARG A 266 12.86 10.47 -8.81
C ARG A 266 13.44 11.83 -8.45
N ARG A 267 12.72 12.59 -7.63
CA ARG A 267 13.27 13.77 -6.96
C ARG A 267 13.33 13.53 -5.45
N PRO A 268 14.51 13.63 -4.82
CA PRO A 268 14.57 13.60 -3.36
C PRO A 268 13.81 14.81 -2.81
N TRP A 269 13.16 14.64 -1.66
CA TRP A 269 12.63 15.79 -0.93
C TRP A 269 13.79 16.72 -0.56
N PRO A 270 13.65 18.04 -0.75
CA PRO A 270 14.58 19.00 -0.18
C PRO A 270 14.69 18.75 1.33
N ALA A 271 15.90 18.48 1.82
CA ALA A 271 16.15 18.24 3.23
C ALA A 271 16.17 19.58 3.99
N GLU A 272 15.00 20.13 4.27
CA GLU A 272 14.87 21.35 5.05
C GLU A 272 14.39 21.05 6.46
N GLN A 273 15.33 20.72 7.35
CA GLN A 273 15.06 20.32 8.75
C GLN A 273 14.15 21.31 9.52
N LEU A 274 14.23 22.61 9.20
CA LEU A 274 13.37 23.65 9.77
C LEU A 274 11.91 23.56 9.28
N GLN A 275 11.69 23.18 8.02
CA GLN A 275 10.34 22.92 7.48
C GLN A 275 9.75 21.67 8.11
N ASP A 276 10.57 20.63 8.38
CA ASP A 276 10.09 19.38 8.98
C ASP A 276 9.63 19.55 10.43
N LEU A 277 10.30 20.39 11.21
CA LEU A 277 9.87 20.71 12.58
C LEU A 277 8.58 21.53 12.59
N ARG A 278 8.43 22.48 11.64
CA ARG A 278 7.19 23.26 11.47
C ARG A 278 6.05 22.34 11.08
N TRP A 279 6.27 21.45 10.11
CA TRP A 279 5.32 20.43 9.68
C TRP A 279 4.88 19.53 10.86
N PHE A 280 5.84 19.01 11.62
CA PHE A 280 5.56 18.15 12.77
C PHE A 280 4.68 18.86 13.82
N ARG A 281 4.97 20.14 14.11
CA ARG A 281 4.18 20.95 15.04
C ARG A 281 2.80 21.32 14.49
N ALA A 282 2.69 21.57 13.19
CA ALA A 282 1.45 22.02 12.57
C ALA A 282 0.45 20.90 12.31
N HIS A 283 0.90 19.70 11.91
CA HIS A 283 0.01 18.63 11.45
C HIS A 283 0.06 17.39 12.36
N PHE A 284 1.25 16.82 12.54
CA PHE A 284 1.39 15.52 13.20
C PHE A 284 1.14 15.57 14.71
N LEU A 285 1.71 16.55 15.42
CA LEU A 285 1.57 16.66 16.87
C LEU A 285 0.12 16.90 17.32
N PRO A 286 -0.66 17.82 16.70
CA PRO A 286 -2.08 17.98 17.03
C PRO A 286 -2.91 16.72 16.77
N TRP A 287 -2.65 16.02 15.66
CA TRP A 287 -3.30 14.74 15.36
C TRP A 287 -3.00 13.68 16.42
N MET A 288 -1.72 13.47 16.75
CA MET A 288 -1.32 12.48 17.76
C MET A 288 -1.88 12.83 19.14
N ALA A 289 -1.93 14.11 19.50
CA ALA A 289 -2.54 14.56 20.76
C ALA A 289 -4.05 14.27 20.83
N ARG A 290 -4.78 14.37 19.70
CA ARG A 290 -6.19 13.99 19.63
C ARG A 290 -6.36 12.48 19.80
N GLN A 291 -5.54 11.68 19.10
CA GLN A 291 -5.59 10.22 19.19
C GLN A 291 -5.34 9.73 20.63
N LEU A 292 -4.36 10.30 21.35
CA LEU A 292 -4.11 9.98 22.76
C LEU A 292 -5.26 10.38 23.70
N ARG A 293 -6.16 11.28 23.27
CA ARG A 293 -7.38 11.65 23.98
C ARG A 293 -8.62 10.86 23.52
N GLY A 294 -8.45 9.88 22.63
CA GLY A 294 -9.55 9.13 22.03
C GLY A 294 -10.43 9.98 21.10
N GLN A 295 -9.88 11.04 20.50
CA GLN A 295 -10.57 11.91 19.55
C GLN A 295 -10.09 11.61 18.12
N SER A 296 -11.02 11.37 17.20
CA SER A 296 -10.75 11.17 15.78
C SER A 296 -11.17 12.37 14.94
N ALA A 297 -10.49 12.56 13.80
CA ALA A 297 -10.89 13.57 12.83
C ALA A 297 -12.22 13.22 12.13
N GLY A 298 -12.64 11.96 12.20
CA GLY A 298 -13.91 11.47 11.67
C GLY A 298 -15.02 11.35 12.72
N ASP A 299 -14.81 11.82 13.96
CA ASP A 299 -15.86 11.73 15.01
C ASP A 299 -17.14 12.42 14.55
N GLY A 300 -18.26 11.70 14.58
CA GLY A 300 -19.56 12.18 14.10
C GLY A 300 -19.72 12.27 12.58
N MET A 301 -18.71 11.84 11.81
CA MET A 301 -18.80 11.71 10.35
C MET A 301 -19.28 10.31 9.96
N GLY A 302 -20.16 10.26 8.97
CA GLY A 302 -20.53 9.01 8.29
C GLY A 302 -19.69 8.78 7.04
N PRO A 303 -19.75 7.55 6.47
CA PRO A 303 -19.13 7.28 5.18
C PRO A 303 -19.76 8.15 4.08
N LYS A 304 -18.94 8.61 3.13
CA LYS A 304 -19.41 9.47 2.03
C LYS A 304 -20.36 8.76 1.06
N ARG A 305 -20.29 7.42 0.98
CA ARG A 305 -21.20 6.58 0.19
C ARG A 305 -21.57 5.33 1.02
N PRO A 306 -22.53 5.44 1.95
CA PRO A 306 -22.88 4.38 2.91
C PRO A 306 -23.46 3.12 2.26
N ASP A 307 -24.07 3.26 1.09
CA ASP A 307 -24.83 2.21 0.44
C ASP A 307 -24.22 1.79 -0.91
N LEU A 308 -24.30 0.49 -1.21
CA LEU A 308 -23.90 -0.08 -2.49
C LEU A 308 -24.93 0.31 -3.57
N SER A 309 -24.78 1.54 -4.05
CA SER A 309 -25.71 2.22 -4.94
C SER A 309 -25.15 2.36 -6.36
N PRO A 310 -25.99 2.50 -7.40
CA PRO A 310 -25.53 2.70 -8.77
C PRO A 310 -24.57 3.89 -8.90
N LEU A 311 -23.47 3.69 -9.62
CA LEU A 311 -22.53 4.72 -10.04
C LEU A 311 -22.75 4.98 -11.54
N GLY A 312 -23.18 6.19 -11.90
CA GLY A 312 -23.45 6.54 -13.29
C GLY A 312 -22.19 6.45 -14.16
N LYS A 313 -22.29 5.91 -15.38
CA LYS A 313 -21.16 5.83 -16.32
C LYS A 313 -20.55 7.19 -16.70
N ALA A 314 -21.32 8.28 -16.51
CA ALA A 314 -20.96 9.64 -16.89
C ALA A 314 -20.40 10.50 -15.75
N THR A 315 -20.44 10.03 -14.49
CA THR A 315 -19.90 10.82 -13.36
C THR A 315 -18.41 10.54 -13.21
N ALA A 316 -17.61 11.17 -14.05
CA ALA A 316 -16.18 11.36 -13.78
C ALA A 316 -15.95 12.84 -13.49
N PRO A 317 -15.39 13.22 -12.33
CA PRO A 317 -14.67 14.50 -12.23
C PRO A 317 -13.41 14.50 -13.09
#